data_AF-A0A3N5RA96-F1
#
_entry.id   AF-A0A3N5RA96-F1
#
_cell.length_a   1.000
_cell.length_b   1.000
_cell.length_c   1.000
_cell.angle_alpha   90.00
_cell.angle_beta   90.00
_cell.angle_gamma   90.00
#
_symmetry.space_group_name_H-M   'P 1'
#
loop_
_entity.id
_entity.type
_entity.pdbx_description
1 polymer ?
#
loop_
_entity_poly.entity_id
_entity_poly.type
_entity_poly.pdbx_seq_one_letter_code
_entity_poly.pdbx_strand_id
1 'polypeptide(L)'
;MSRLFTRASVFFFIVAIFMLSQTIHPTFGQTTNSCVDTSVKGISASGSTQNFQPNKVIENNFNTVWSYYGKGSWILFDLGSSKNICSVNIAWYKG
;
A
#
# COMPACT_ATOMS: atom_id res chain seq x y z
N MET A 1 51.88 -35.26 -29.37
CA MET A 1 50.86 -34.21 -29.14
C MET A 1 49.63 -34.56 -29.95
N SER A 2 48.44 -34.33 -29.38
CA SER A 2 47.11 -34.51 -30.03
C SER A 2 46.65 -35.98 -30.07
N ARG A 3 45.43 -36.39 -29.69
CA ARG A 3 44.21 -35.74 -29.24
C ARG A 3 43.42 -36.79 -28.45
N LEU A 4 42.90 -36.49 -27.27
CA LEU A 4 41.86 -37.32 -26.63
C LEU A 4 41.00 -36.42 -25.71
N PHE A 5 40.32 -35.44 -26.32
CA PHE A 5 39.14 -34.84 -25.71
C PHE A 5 37.96 -35.76 -26.02
N THR A 6 37.73 -36.73 -25.14
CA THR A 6 36.61 -37.67 -25.23
C THR A 6 35.30 -36.88 -25.10
N ARG A 7 34.34 -37.11 -26.01
CA ARG A 7 33.06 -36.36 -26.11
C ARG A 7 32.28 -36.28 -24.77
N ALA A 8 32.52 -37.22 -23.86
CA ALA A 8 31.97 -37.22 -22.50
C ALA A 8 32.54 -36.12 -21.60
N SER A 9 33.85 -35.80 -21.71
CA SER A 9 34.51 -34.77 -20.92
C SER A 9 34.09 -33.35 -21.31
N VAL A 10 33.73 -33.14 -22.58
CA VAL A 10 33.20 -31.86 -23.07
C VAL A 10 31.75 -31.66 -22.60
N PHE A 11 30.93 -32.71 -22.59
CA PHE A 11 29.55 -32.65 -22.10
C PHE A 11 29.48 -32.37 -20.60
N PHE A 12 30.32 -33.03 -19.80
CA PHE A 12 30.41 -32.75 -18.35
C PHE A 12 30.84 -31.32 -18.05
N PHE A 13 31.78 -30.77 -18.82
CA PHE A 13 32.19 -29.37 -18.69
C PHE A 13 31.08 -28.38 -19.05
N ILE A 14 30.30 -28.63 -20.12
CA ILE A 14 29.19 -27.76 -20.54
C ILE A 14 28.06 -27.74 -19.51
N VAL A 15 27.72 -28.89 -18.91
CA VAL A 15 26.69 -28.98 -17.86
C VAL A 15 27.16 -28.30 -16.57
N ALA A 16 28.45 -28.42 -16.20
CA ALA A 16 29.01 -27.73 -15.04
C ALA A 16 29.03 -26.19 -15.20
N ILE A 17 29.32 -25.69 -16.40
CA ILE A 17 29.28 -24.24 -16.70
C ILE A 17 27.84 -23.71 -16.64
N PHE A 18 26.85 -24.51 -17.05
CA PHE A 18 25.43 -24.13 -16.97
C PHE A 18 24.94 -24.08 -15.51
N MET A 19 25.38 -25.02 -14.66
CA MET A 19 25.04 -25.07 -13.22
C MET A 19 25.72 -23.98 -12.38
N LEU A 20 26.87 -23.44 -12.82
CA LEU A 20 27.54 -22.29 -12.20
C LEU A 20 26.93 -20.93 -12.59
N SER A 21 26.00 -20.90 -13.55
CA SER A 21 25.38 -19.68 -14.05
C SER A 21 24.08 -19.29 -13.32
N GLN A 22 23.83 -19.82 -12.10
CA GLN A 22 22.68 -19.38 -11.31
C GLN A 22 22.80 -17.89 -11.05
N THR A 23 22.06 -17.14 -11.86
CA THR A 23 21.92 -15.69 -11.80
C THR A 23 21.51 -15.34 -10.39
N ILE A 24 22.34 -14.57 -9.71
CA ILE A 24 21.91 -13.74 -8.59
C ILE A 24 20.77 -12.89 -9.15
N HIS A 25 19.52 -13.29 -8.91
CA HIS A 25 18.41 -12.38 -9.10
C HIS A 25 18.55 -11.37 -7.97
N PRO A 26 18.87 -10.09 -8.25
CA PRO A 26 18.56 -9.07 -7.27
C PRO A 26 17.05 -9.12 -7.12
N THR A 27 16.58 -9.74 -6.04
CA THR A 27 15.26 -9.43 -5.51
C THR A 27 15.35 -7.95 -5.16
N PHE A 28 14.98 -7.10 -6.12
CA PHE A 28 14.64 -5.71 -5.83
C PHE A 28 13.74 -5.79 -4.63
N GLY A 29 14.20 -5.26 -3.50
CA GLY A 29 13.45 -5.28 -2.26
C GLY A 29 12.08 -4.74 -2.61
N GLN A 30 11.09 -5.63 -2.65
CA GLN A 30 9.71 -5.22 -2.62
C GLN A 30 9.61 -4.56 -1.27
N THR A 31 9.75 -3.23 -1.24
CA THR A 31 9.15 -2.44 -0.19
C THR A 31 7.68 -2.75 -0.29
N THR A 32 7.26 -3.80 0.41
CA THR A 32 5.86 -4.04 0.71
C THR A 32 5.45 -2.79 1.48
N ASN A 33 4.92 -1.80 0.77
CA ASN A 33 4.25 -0.67 1.37
C ASN A 33 3.04 -1.27 2.07
N SER A 34 3.24 -1.76 3.30
CA SER A 34 2.19 -2.31 4.13
C SER A 34 1.43 -1.13 4.70
N CYS A 35 0.41 -0.75 3.97
CA CYS A 35 -0.54 0.26 4.41
C CYS A 35 -1.41 -0.40 5.48
N VAL A 36 -1.47 0.22 6.65
CA VAL A 36 -2.30 -0.22 7.77
C VAL A 36 -3.27 0.90 8.10
N ASP A 37 -4.50 0.53 8.46
CA ASP A 37 -5.50 1.49 8.90
C ASP A 37 -4.96 2.33 10.06
N THR A 38 -5.11 3.65 9.91
CA THR A 38 -4.62 4.61 10.89
C THR A 38 -5.72 5.01 11.86
N SER A 39 -5.36 5.13 13.14
CA SER A 39 -6.27 5.65 14.16
C SER A 39 -6.31 7.17 14.07
N VAL A 40 -7.50 7.72 13.82
CA VAL A 40 -7.79 9.15 13.89
C VAL A 40 -7.80 9.60 15.37
N LYS A 41 -7.03 10.64 15.69
CA LYS A 41 -6.92 11.22 17.04
C LYS A 41 -7.88 12.37 17.29
N GLY A 42 -8.24 13.09 16.23
CA GLY A 42 -9.16 14.22 16.31
C GLY A 42 -9.87 14.43 14.98
N ILE A 43 -11.05 15.02 15.04
CA ILE A 43 -11.83 15.39 13.87
C ILE A 43 -12.33 16.82 14.06
N SER A 44 -12.16 17.64 13.05
CA SER A 44 -12.72 18.99 12.98
C SER A 44 -13.36 19.20 11.62
N ALA A 45 -14.29 20.15 11.52
CA ALA A 45 -14.95 20.46 10.26
C ALA A 45 -15.24 21.96 10.20
N SER A 46 -15.53 22.45 8.99
CA SER A 46 -15.99 23.83 8.76
C SER A 46 -17.31 24.14 9.48
N GLY A 47 -18.08 23.11 9.81
CA GLY A 47 -19.32 23.21 10.57
C GLY A 47 -19.97 21.85 10.77
N SER A 48 -21.04 21.83 11.55
CA SER A 48 -21.85 20.63 11.78
C SER A 48 -23.25 21.00 12.26
N THR A 49 -24.15 20.03 12.26
CA THR A 49 -25.48 20.16 12.87
C THR A 49 -25.66 19.04 13.91
N GLN A 50 -26.68 19.14 14.76
CA GLN A 50 -26.85 18.23 15.90
C GLN A 50 -26.91 16.73 15.51
N ASN A 51 -27.46 16.40 14.34
CA ASN A 51 -27.57 15.02 13.86
C ASN A 51 -26.43 14.60 12.91
N PHE A 52 -25.65 15.55 12.39
CA PHE A 52 -24.64 15.31 11.36
C PHE A 52 -23.25 15.78 11.83
N GLN A 53 -22.83 15.26 12.97
CA GLN A 53 -21.58 15.62 13.62
C GLN A 53 -20.37 15.00 12.90
N PRO A 54 -19.18 15.63 12.92
CA PRO A 54 -18.01 15.12 12.20
C PRO A 54 -17.55 13.72 12.67
N ASN A 55 -17.78 13.37 13.93
CA ASN A 55 -17.42 12.06 14.47
C ASN A 55 -18.17 10.88 13.80
N LYS A 56 -19.29 11.14 13.11
CA LYS A 56 -20.08 10.12 12.42
C LYS A 56 -19.36 9.45 11.26
N VAL A 57 -18.28 10.03 10.76
CA VAL A 57 -17.53 9.48 9.61
C VAL A 57 -16.53 8.38 9.96
N ILE A 58 -16.24 8.16 11.26
CA ILE A 58 -15.25 7.16 11.72
C ILE A 58 -15.88 6.04 12.57
N GLU A 59 -17.19 6.05 12.79
CA GLU A 59 -17.88 5.03 13.61
C GLU A 59 -18.23 3.76 12.83
N ASN A 60 -17.74 3.60 11.59
CA ASN A 60 -18.01 2.46 10.69
C ASN A 60 -19.50 2.16 10.47
N ASN A 61 -20.37 3.19 10.60
CA ASN A 61 -21.80 3.08 10.38
C ASN A 61 -22.21 3.92 9.16
N PHE A 62 -22.53 3.24 8.05
CA PHE A 62 -22.93 3.91 6.80
C PHE A 62 -24.31 4.61 6.88
N ASN A 63 -25.08 4.41 7.94
CA ASN A 63 -26.37 5.09 8.14
C ASN A 63 -26.23 6.47 8.81
N THR A 64 -25.04 6.82 9.28
CA THR A 64 -24.74 8.10 9.92
C THR A 64 -23.71 8.85 9.12
N VAL A 65 -23.94 10.15 8.89
CA VAL A 65 -23.08 10.97 8.05
C VAL A 65 -22.70 12.27 8.75
N TRP A 66 -21.57 12.85 8.34
CA TRP A 66 -21.34 14.28 8.53
C TRP A 66 -21.96 15.05 7.38
N SER A 67 -22.52 16.22 7.67
CA SER A 67 -23.12 17.10 6.68
C SER A 67 -23.10 18.53 7.19
N TYR A 68 -22.74 19.45 6.30
CA TYR A 68 -22.79 20.88 6.54
C TYR A 68 -23.12 21.60 5.24
N TYR A 69 -24.09 22.52 5.30
CA TYR A 69 -24.56 23.23 4.11
C TYR A 69 -23.62 24.39 3.77
N GLY A 70 -23.13 24.42 2.53
CA GLY A 70 -22.32 25.52 2.00
C GLY A 70 -21.18 25.03 1.10
N LYS A 71 -20.92 25.76 0.01
CA LYS A 71 -19.77 25.50 -0.86
C LYS A 71 -18.48 25.80 -0.09
N GLY A 72 -17.48 24.93 -0.22
CA GLY A 72 -16.20 25.06 0.49
C GLY A 72 -16.20 24.45 1.89
N SER A 73 -17.26 23.69 2.24
CA SER A 73 -17.26 22.90 3.47
C SER A 73 -16.15 21.86 3.45
N TRP A 74 -15.52 21.64 4.60
CA TRP A 74 -14.39 20.73 4.75
C TRP A 74 -14.47 19.93 6.06
N ILE A 75 -13.80 18.78 6.07
CA ILE A 75 -13.57 17.95 7.26
C ILE A 75 -12.08 17.62 7.33
N LEU A 76 -11.52 17.71 8.53
CA LEU A 76 -10.10 17.55 8.82
C LEU A 76 -9.92 16.40 9.82
N PHE A 77 -9.02 15.48 9.48
CA PHE A 77 -8.65 14.35 10.32
C PHE A 77 -7.25 14.56 10.88
N ASP A 78 -7.14 14.53 12.20
CA ASP A 78 -5.85 14.52 12.89
C ASP A 78 -5.37 13.08 13.06
N LEU A 79 -4.17 12.79 12.52
CA LEU A 79 -3.53 11.48 12.61
C LEU A 79 -2.55 11.37 13.81
N GLY A 80 -2.41 12.43 14.60
CA GLY A 80 -1.53 12.56 15.76
C GLY A 80 -0.05 12.79 15.44
N SER A 81 0.39 12.51 14.21
CA SER A 81 1.74 12.78 13.70
C SER A 81 1.74 12.83 12.18
N SER A 82 2.85 13.27 11.57
CA SER A 82 3.05 13.09 10.13
C SER A 82 3.11 11.60 9.79
N LYS A 83 2.40 11.18 8.74
CA LYS A 83 2.33 9.80 8.25
C LYS A 83 2.29 9.80 6.73
N ASN A 84 2.87 8.76 6.12
CA ASN A 84 2.65 8.48 4.70
C ASN A 84 1.24 7.94 4.52
N ILE A 85 0.46 8.56 3.64
CA ILE A 85 -0.92 8.14 3.33
C ILE A 85 -0.88 7.30 2.07
N CYS A 86 -1.36 6.07 2.15
CA CYS A 86 -1.48 5.20 0.99
C CYS A 86 -2.78 5.41 0.23
N SER A 87 -3.88 5.54 0.96
CA SER A 87 -5.22 5.62 0.42
C SER A 87 -6.14 6.36 1.38
N VAL A 88 -7.21 6.93 0.82
CA VAL A 88 -8.32 7.51 1.57
C VAL A 88 -9.59 6.90 1.01
N ASN A 89 -10.40 6.29 1.87
CA ASN A 89 -11.67 5.70 1.48
C ASN A 89 -12.80 6.67 1.84
N ILE A 90 -13.69 6.94 0.89
CA ILE A 90 -14.81 7.87 1.06
C ILE A 90 -16.09 7.16 0.66
N ALA A 91 -17.09 7.20 1.55
CA ALA A 91 -18.45 6.76 1.26
C ALA A 91 -19.37 7.99 1.25
N TRP A 92 -20.00 8.25 0.11
CA TRP A 92 -20.95 9.35 -0.06
C TRP A 92 -22.38 8.91 0.27
N TYR A 93 -23.17 9.83 0.82
CA TYR A 93 -24.59 9.58 1.01
C TYR A 93 -25.28 9.47 -0.36
N LYS A 94 -25.81 8.28 -0.66
CA LYS A 94 -26.43 7.92 -1.95
C LYS A 94 -25.47 7.78 -3.14
N GLY A 95 -24.19 7.52 -2.88
CA GLY A 95 -23.17 7.25 -3.91
C GLY A 95 -22.68 8.50 -4.62
#